data_AF-A0A7C1WDI7-F1
#
_entry.id   AF-A0A7C1WDI7-F1
#
_cell.length_a   1.000
_cell.length_b   1.000
_cell.length_c   1.000
_cell.angle_alpha   90.00
_cell.angle_beta   90.00
_cell.angle_gamma   90.00
#
_symmetry.space_group_name_H-M   'P 1'
#
loop_
_entity.id
_entity.type
_entity.pdbx_description
1 polymer ?
#
loop_
_entity_poly.entity_id
_entity_poly.type
_entity_poly.pdbx_seq_one_letter_code
_entity_poly.pdbx_strand_id
1 'polypeptide(L)'
;MKGVPHPFPYQGSKRQLASQIVACIPHRTYRLIEPFVGSGAITLATAYLHRTSRFIISDLHQPLITLWHSIIYDPDQLADRYEDLWNRQQGRQREFYDEVRVLFNQTHEPHYFLYLLARCVKAAVRYNAEGQFNNSPDNRRLGMRPKTMRRNILNSSQLLRGKLQVLCQDYRETLKTADSHDVVYLDPPYQGVTNSRDRRYYSGINFQTFVRTLEDLNSRQIRFIISYDGRTGSKVHGQLLPKHLELIHKEIKVGRSAQATLLGKEDTTVESLYLSRVLIERIGAIPAALTSAFSENLFIKTCAKSNTPKRSSRRSTPSVGNAREWSLSTYSNMAALLLSR
;
A
#
# COMPACT_ATOMS: atom_id res chain seq x y z
N MET A 1 3.93 -9.65 12.73
CA MET A 1 3.72 -8.98 14.04
C MET A 1 2.54 -9.61 14.76
N LYS A 2 2.79 -10.51 15.72
CA LYS A 2 1.74 -11.08 16.59
C LYS A 2 1.41 -10.05 17.68
N GLY A 3 0.13 -9.82 17.97
CA GLY A 3 -0.31 -8.95 19.08
C GLY A 3 -0.87 -7.58 18.67
N VAL A 4 -0.52 -7.05 17.49
CA VAL A 4 -1.12 -5.79 16.99
C VAL A 4 -2.62 -5.99 16.79
N PRO A 5 -3.50 -5.16 17.41
CA PRO A 5 -4.93 -5.29 17.25
C PRO A 5 -5.36 -5.01 15.80
N HIS A 6 -6.50 -5.56 15.41
CA HIS A 6 -7.08 -5.38 14.08
C HIS A 6 -8.60 -5.30 14.23
N PRO A 7 -9.14 -4.09 14.44
CA PRO A 7 -10.54 -3.90 14.84
C PRO A 7 -11.50 -4.39 13.75
N PHE A 8 -11.19 -4.18 12.47
CA PHE A 8 -12.04 -4.64 11.38
C PHE A 8 -11.23 -5.02 10.15
N PRO A 9 -11.70 -5.98 9.32
CA PRO A 9 -11.10 -6.24 8.03
C PRO A 9 -11.42 -5.11 7.05
N TYR A 10 -10.48 -4.82 6.16
CA TYR A 10 -10.67 -3.80 5.11
C TYR A 10 -9.88 -4.21 3.87
N GLN A 11 -10.49 -4.02 2.69
CA GLN A 11 -9.80 -4.27 1.43
C GLN A 11 -8.58 -3.33 1.30
N GLY A 12 -7.44 -3.88 0.88
CA GLY A 12 -6.20 -3.10 0.75
C GLY A 12 -5.39 -2.97 2.05
N SER A 13 -5.84 -3.58 3.16
CA SER A 13 -5.11 -3.54 4.42
C SER A 13 -3.65 -3.98 4.31
N LYS A 14 -2.76 -3.11 4.80
CA LYS A 14 -1.30 -3.30 4.77
C LYS A 14 -0.76 -4.11 5.93
N ARG A 15 -1.61 -4.85 6.64
CA ARG A 15 -1.24 -5.61 7.83
C ARG A 15 -0.10 -6.62 7.59
N GLN A 16 -0.05 -7.23 6.40
CA GLN A 16 1.03 -8.16 6.03
C GLN A 16 2.37 -7.44 5.84
N LEU A 17 2.34 -6.22 5.31
CA LEU A 17 3.53 -5.41 5.03
C LEU A 17 3.93 -4.47 6.17
N ALA A 18 3.08 -4.35 7.19
CA ALA A 18 3.24 -3.34 8.22
C ALA A 18 4.58 -3.47 8.98
N SER A 19 5.16 -4.67 9.15
CA SER A 19 6.49 -4.79 9.76
C SER A 19 7.60 -4.18 8.90
N GLN A 20 7.51 -4.33 7.58
CA GLN A 20 8.52 -3.81 6.64
C GLN A 20 8.39 -2.30 6.49
N ILE A 21 7.15 -1.79 6.41
CA ILE A 21 6.86 -0.36 6.31
C ILE A 21 7.26 0.36 7.61
N VAL A 22 6.86 -0.16 8.78
CA VAL A 22 7.18 0.47 10.07
C VAL A 22 8.68 0.42 10.39
N ALA A 23 9.42 -0.54 9.84
CA ALA A 23 10.89 -0.57 9.95
C ALA A 23 11.55 0.66 9.30
N CYS A 24 10.88 1.31 8.35
CA CYS A 24 11.37 2.54 7.70
C CYS A 24 11.07 3.79 8.51
N ILE A 25 10.19 3.71 9.53
CA ILE A 25 9.85 4.86 10.36
C ILE A 25 10.96 5.05 11.40
N PRO A 26 11.67 6.20 11.39
CA PRO A 26 12.75 6.48 12.33
C PRO A 26 12.26 6.37 13.79
N HIS A 27 13.13 5.92 14.67
CA HIS A 27 12.88 6.04 16.11
C HIS A 27 12.75 7.52 16.49
N ARG A 28 11.92 7.81 17.50
CA ARG A 28 11.65 9.17 17.99
C ARG A 28 11.05 10.09 16.92
N THR A 29 10.26 9.54 16.01
CA THR A 29 9.44 10.34 15.09
C THR A 29 8.39 11.09 15.91
N TYR A 30 8.23 12.39 15.67
CA TYR A 30 7.31 13.22 16.46
C TYR A 30 5.86 12.77 16.29
N ARG A 31 5.43 12.59 15.02
CA ARG A 31 4.07 12.19 14.67
C ARG A 31 4.03 11.43 13.34
N LEU A 32 3.15 10.44 13.26
CA LEU A 32 2.79 9.76 12.01
C LEU A 32 1.50 10.38 11.45
N ILE A 33 1.48 10.68 10.15
CA ILE A 33 0.31 11.17 9.43
C ILE A 33 -0.08 10.15 8.36
N GLU A 34 -1.30 9.63 8.41
CA GLU A 34 -1.82 8.61 7.48
C GLU A 34 -3.15 9.12 6.86
N PRO A 35 -3.10 9.87 5.75
CA PRO A 35 -4.26 10.54 5.17
C PRO A 35 -5.14 9.64 4.28
N PHE A 36 -4.78 8.36 4.16
CA PHE A 36 -5.54 7.30 3.50
C PHE A 36 -5.64 6.10 4.45
N VAL A 37 -6.26 6.29 5.61
CA VAL A 37 -6.11 5.36 6.72
C VAL A 37 -6.62 3.95 6.44
N GLY A 38 -7.76 3.79 5.74
CA GLY A 38 -8.38 2.48 5.59
C GLY A 38 -8.49 1.74 6.95
N SER A 39 -7.90 0.54 7.03
CA SER A 39 -7.81 -0.26 8.29
C SER A 39 -6.81 0.25 9.34
N GLY A 40 -6.05 1.31 9.08
CA GLY A 40 -5.08 1.90 10.01
C GLY A 40 -3.97 0.94 10.45
N ALA A 41 -3.65 -0.04 9.59
CA ALA A 41 -2.71 -1.11 9.92
C ALA A 41 -1.30 -0.56 10.22
N ILE A 42 -0.88 0.50 9.52
CA ILE A 42 0.41 1.15 9.73
C ILE A 42 0.38 1.99 11.01
N THR A 43 -0.66 2.80 11.22
CA THR A 43 -0.87 3.53 12.49
C THR A 43 -0.83 2.62 13.71
N LEU A 44 -1.62 1.53 13.71
CA LEU A 44 -1.66 0.58 14.83
C LEU A 44 -0.31 -0.13 15.06
N ALA A 45 0.38 -0.54 14.00
CA ALA A 45 1.69 -1.17 14.12
C ALA A 45 2.76 -0.19 14.63
N THR A 46 2.70 1.07 14.18
CA THR A 46 3.61 2.15 14.60
C THR A 46 3.42 2.47 16.09
N ALA A 47 2.16 2.54 16.55
CA ALA A 47 1.81 2.74 17.96
C ALA A 47 2.26 1.56 18.82
N TYR A 48 1.98 0.33 18.38
CA TYR A 48 2.37 -0.89 19.08
C TYR A 48 3.89 -1.03 19.23
N LEU A 49 4.67 -0.58 18.24
CA LEU A 49 6.13 -0.60 18.27
C LEU A 49 6.75 0.68 18.88
N HIS A 50 5.94 1.56 19.46
CA HIS A 50 6.37 2.81 20.12
C HIS A 50 7.30 3.68 19.25
N ARG A 51 7.05 3.75 17.94
CA ARG A 51 7.86 4.53 17.00
C ARG A 51 7.59 6.04 17.10
N THR A 52 6.36 6.39 17.45
CA THR A 52 5.89 7.75 17.66
C THR A 52 4.85 7.81 18.78
N SER A 53 4.64 9.00 19.32
CA SER A 53 3.68 9.28 20.40
C SER A 53 2.45 10.05 19.93
N ARG A 54 2.39 10.48 18.67
CA ARG A 54 1.28 11.27 18.11
C ARG A 54 0.90 10.77 16.72
N PHE A 55 -0.38 10.82 16.41
CA PHE A 55 -0.93 10.28 15.18
C PHE A 55 -2.00 11.20 14.60
N ILE A 56 -2.03 11.33 13.28
CA ILE A 56 -3.17 11.88 12.54
C ILE A 56 -3.59 10.83 11.53
N ILE A 57 -4.87 10.46 11.56
CA ILE A 57 -5.48 9.67 10.50
C ILE A 57 -6.54 10.49 9.77
N SER A 58 -6.62 10.33 8.46
CA SER A 58 -7.69 10.89 7.64
C SER A 58 -8.11 9.92 6.55
N ASP A 59 -9.32 10.13 6.05
CA ASP A 59 -9.88 9.52 4.85
C ASP A 59 -11.01 10.42 4.33
N LEU A 60 -11.37 10.28 3.07
CA LEU A 60 -12.57 10.92 2.51
C LEU A 60 -13.85 10.13 2.86
N HIS A 61 -13.70 8.87 3.26
CA HIS A 61 -14.82 8.00 3.55
C HIS A 61 -15.41 8.25 4.94
N GLN A 62 -16.41 9.13 5.02
CA GLN A 62 -17.04 9.54 6.30
C GLN A 62 -17.48 8.36 7.20
N PRO A 63 -18.20 7.32 6.74
CA PRO A 63 -18.53 6.17 7.58
C PRO A 63 -17.32 5.45 8.20
N LEU A 64 -16.19 5.37 7.48
CA LEU A 64 -14.96 4.81 8.01
C LEU A 64 -14.38 5.69 9.12
N ILE A 65 -14.39 7.01 8.95
CA ILE A 65 -13.91 7.95 9.96
C ILE A 65 -14.80 7.96 11.19
N THR A 66 -16.13 7.90 11.03
CA THR A 66 -17.08 7.75 12.14
C THR A 66 -16.85 6.45 12.90
N LEU A 67 -16.54 5.35 12.20
CA LEU A 67 -16.16 4.08 12.83
C LEU A 67 -14.85 4.21 13.62
N TRP A 68 -13.82 4.83 13.05
CA TRP A 68 -12.57 5.08 13.77
C TRP A 68 -12.78 5.93 15.02
N HIS A 69 -13.59 6.99 14.93
CA HIS A 69 -13.95 7.80 16.08
C HIS A 69 -14.56 6.94 17.20
N SER A 70 -15.54 6.09 16.85
CA SER A 70 -16.19 5.19 17.82
C SER A 70 -15.22 4.15 18.41
N ILE A 71 -14.30 3.61 17.62
CA ILE A 71 -13.27 2.68 18.11
C ILE A 71 -12.37 3.35 19.15
N ILE A 72 -12.05 4.63 18.99
CA ILE A 72 -11.12 5.33 19.87
C ILE A 72 -11.82 5.88 21.12
N TYR A 73 -13.00 6.49 20.95
CA TYR A 73 -13.63 7.29 21.99
C TYR A 73 -14.78 6.58 22.72
N ASP A 74 -15.50 5.68 22.04
CA ASP A 74 -16.65 4.93 22.58
C ASP A 74 -16.52 3.40 22.42
N PRO A 75 -15.35 2.80 22.77
CA PRO A 75 -15.02 1.43 22.38
C PRO A 75 -15.94 0.37 22.99
N ASP A 76 -16.37 0.55 24.25
CA ASP A 76 -17.25 -0.40 24.95
C ASP A 76 -18.64 -0.43 24.29
N GLN A 77 -19.24 0.74 24.08
CA GLN A 77 -20.55 0.85 23.42
C GLN A 77 -20.52 0.28 22.00
N LEU A 78 -19.46 0.55 21.23
CA LEU A 78 -19.30 -0.03 19.90
C LEU A 78 -19.21 -1.56 19.96
N ALA A 79 -18.44 -2.11 20.91
CA ALA A 79 -18.30 -3.55 21.08
C ALA A 79 -19.61 -4.22 21.50
N ASP A 80 -20.37 -3.61 22.42
CA ASP A 80 -21.68 -4.09 22.87
C ASP A 80 -22.70 -4.11 21.74
N ARG A 81 -22.80 -3.02 20.98
CA ARG A 81 -23.72 -2.94 19.83
C ARG A 81 -23.34 -3.95 18.74
N TYR A 82 -22.04 -4.18 18.49
CA TYR A 82 -21.61 -5.23 17.57
C TYR A 82 -22.00 -6.63 18.07
N GLU A 83 -21.82 -6.89 19.35
CA GLU A 83 -22.15 -8.17 19.99
C GLU A 83 -23.66 -8.46 19.92
N ASP A 84 -24.51 -7.46 20.15
CA ASP A 84 -25.97 -7.57 19.96
C ASP A 84 -26.32 -8.01 18.52
N LEU A 85 -25.79 -7.30 17.51
CA LEU A 85 -26.01 -7.67 16.11
C LEU A 85 -25.51 -9.08 15.79
N TRP A 86 -24.35 -9.46 16.35
CA TRP A 86 -23.77 -10.77 16.13
C TRP A 86 -24.60 -11.91 16.75
N ASN A 87 -25.27 -11.65 17.87
CA ASN A 87 -26.18 -12.60 18.52
C ASN A 87 -27.55 -12.66 17.83
N ARG A 88 -28.09 -11.54 17.38
CA ARG A 88 -29.41 -11.47 16.72
C ARG A 88 -29.45 -12.10 15.34
N GLN A 89 -28.34 -12.15 14.62
CA GLN A 89 -28.28 -12.82 13.30
C GLN A 89 -28.45 -14.35 13.37
N GLN A 90 -28.32 -14.98 14.54
CA GLN A 90 -28.27 -16.44 14.64
C GLN A 90 -29.56 -17.07 14.12
N GLY A 91 -29.41 -18.00 13.17
CA GLY A 91 -30.53 -18.67 12.49
C GLY A 91 -31.17 -17.87 11.34
N ARG A 92 -30.82 -16.59 11.15
CA ARG A 92 -31.37 -15.72 10.09
C ARG A 92 -30.30 -14.86 9.43
N GLN A 93 -29.09 -15.41 9.28
CA GLN A 93 -27.88 -14.63 8.99
C GLN A 93 -27.93 -13.88 7.65
N ARG A 94 -28.61 -14.43 6.63
CA ARG A 94 -28.73 -13.76 5.34
C ARG A 94 -29.74 -12.60 5.40
N GLU A 95 -30.96 -12.89 5.84
CA GLU A 95 -32.03 -11.91 6.03
C GLU A 95 -31.56 -10.76 6.94
N PHE A 96 -30.99 -11.09 8.10
CA PHE A 96 -30.50 -10.09 9.05
C PHE A 96 -29.34 -9.25 8.50
N TYR A 97 -28.51 -9.77 7.59
CA TYR A 97 -27.52 -8.94 6.90
C TYR A 97 -28.18 -7.91 6.00
N ASP A 98 -29.21 -8.32 5.25
CA ASP A 98 -29.95 -7.42 4.37
C ASP A 98 -30.69 -6.34 5.18
N GLU A 99 -31.26 -6.69 6.35
CA GLU A 99 -31.83 -5.74 7.32
C GLU A 99 -30.78 -4.73 7.83
N VAL A 100 -29.64 -5.20 8.34
CA VAL A 100 -28.57 -4.32 8.83
C VAL A 100 -28.01 -3.42 7.72
N ARG A 101 -27.99 -3.89 6.47
CA ARG A 101 -27.61 -3.06 5.32
C ARG A 101 -28.60 -1.92 5.08
N VAL A 102 -29.91 -2.18 5.18
CA VAL A 102 -30.95 -1.14 5.09
C VAL A 102 -30.76 -0.13 6.22
N LEU A 103 -30.59 -0.59 7.46
CA LEU A 103 -30.36 0.27 8.62
C LEU A 103 -29.11 1.13 8.47
N PHE A 104 -27.99 0.57 7.98
CA PHE A 104 -26.78 1.34 7.71
C PHE A 104 -27.01 2.42 6.65
N ASN A 105 -27.71 2.09 5.56
CA ASN A 105 -28.00 3.05 4.50
C ASN A 105 -28.95 4.18 4.93
N GLN A 106 -29.73 3.97 6.00
CA GLN A 106 -30.61 4.98 6.58
C GLN A 106 -29.92 5.84 7.66
N THR A 107 -29.06 5.23 8.47
CA THR A 107 -28.54 5.85 9.70
C THR A 107 -27.07 6.20 9.65
N HIS A 108 -26.29 5.52 8.80
CA HIS A 108 -24.82 5.59 8.76
C HIS A 108 -24.12 5.28 10.09
N GLU A 109 -24.80 4.60 11.00
CA GLU A 109 -24.27 4.27 12.32
C GLU A 109 -23.06 3.30 12.25
N PRO A 110 -22.01 3.55 13.06
CA PRO A 110 -20.73 2.85 12.95
C PRO A 110 -20.80 1.35 13.30
N HIS A 111 -21.68 0.96 14.21
CA HIS A 111 -21.85 -0.44 14.61
C HIS A 111 -22.48 -1.29 13.49
N TYR A 112 -23.42 -0.74 12.71
CA TYR A 112 -23.91 -1.39 11.49
C TYR A 112 -22.80 -1.49 10.44
N PHE A 113 -22.02 -0.43 10.24
CA PHE A 113 -20.91 -0.45 9.29
C PHE A 113 -19.85 -1.51 9.66
N LEU A 114 -19.49 -1.60 10.94
CA LEU A 114 -18.57 -2.61 11.48
C LEU A 114 -19.09 -4.04 11.23
N TYR A 115 -20.38 -4.28 11.48
CA TYR A 115 -21.02 -5.55 11.20
C TYR A 115 -20.96 -5.92 9.72
N LEU A 116 -21.26 -4.96 8.83
CA LEU A 116 -21.19 -5.15 7.39
C LEU A 116 -19.76 -5.44 6.93
N LEU A 117 -18.76 -4.67 7.39
CA LEU A 117 -17.35 -4.90 7.06
C LEU A 117 -16.87 -6.30 7.48
N ALA A 118 -17.29 -6.76 8.66
CA ALA A 118 -16.92 -8.08 9.15
C ALA A 118 -17.53 -9.23 8.33
N ARG A 119 -18.60 -8.97 7.57
CA ARG A 119 -19.38 -9.99 6.87
C ARG A 119 -19.39 -9.87 5.35
N CYS A 120 -19.10 -8.71 4.76
CA CYS A 120 -19.22 -8.52 3.32
C CYS A 120 -18.10 -9.21 2.54
N VAL A 121 -18.39 -9.53 1.27
CA VAL A 121 -17.42 -10.20 0.39
C VAL A 121 -16.13 -9.37 0.30
N LYS A 122 -15.01 -10.03 0.64
CA LYS A 122 -13.64 -9.48 0.63
C LYS A 122 -13.43 -8.26 1.54
N ALA A 123 -14.33 -7.98 2.48
CA ALA A 123 -14.30 -6.75 3.28
C ALA A 123 -14.19 -5.49 2.40
N ALA A 124 -14.81 -5.53 1.22
CA ALA A 124 -14.78 -4.45 0.24
C ALA A 124 -15.94 -3.49 0.48
N VAL A 125 -15.63 -2.21 0.58
CA VAL A 125 -16.64 -1.16 0.64
C VAL A 125 -17.09 -0.83 -0.79
N ARG A 126 -18.40 -0.87 -1.03
CA ARG A 126 -19.00 -0.58 -2.34
C ARG A 126 -20.31 0.16 -2.15
N TYR A 127 -20.50 1.19 -2.95
CA TYR A 127 -21.71 2.01 -2.97
C TYR A 127 -22.32 2.00 -4.38
N ASN A 128 -23.64 2.04 -4.47
CA ASN A 128 -24.35 2.28 -5.73
C ASN A 128 -24.27 3.77 -6.13
N ALA A 129 -24.93 4.13 -7.23
CA ALA A 129 -24.92 5.50 -7.74
C ALA A 129 -25.60 6.49 -6.78
N GLU A 130 -26.51 5.97 -5.95
CA GLU A 130 -27.27 6.67 -4.92
C GLU A 130 -26.50 6.81 -3.59
N GLY A 131 -25.26 6.33 -3.52
CA GLY A 131 -24.42 6.43 -2.31
C GLY A 131 -24.78 5.43 -1.22
N GLN A 132 -25.58 4.41 -1.51
CA GLN A 132 -25.99 3.35 -0.59
C GLN A 132 -25.05 2.15 -0.69
N PHE A 133 -24.66 1.60 0.46
CA PHE A 133 -23.83 0.40 0.53
C PHE A 133 -24.56 -0.77 -0.11
N ASN A 134 -23.89 -1.45 -1.05
CA ASN A 134 -24.52 -2.47 -1.89
C ASN A 134 -23.73 -3.79 -1.98
N ASN A 135 -22.72 -4.01 -1.14
CA ASN A 135 -21.96 -5.26 -1.19
C ASN A 135 -22.75 -6.43 -0.56
N SER A 136 -22.59 -7.62 -1.14
CA SER A 136 -23.23 -8.86 -0.69
C SER A 136 -22.53 -9.47 0.53
N PRO A 137 -23.24 -10.25 1.35
CA PRO A 137 -22.62 -11.00 2.44
C PRO A 137 -21.73 -12.12 1.90
N ASP A 138 -20.64 -12.40 2.61
CA ASP A 138 -19.88 -13.65 2.48
C ASP A 138 -20.57 -14.73 3.34
N ASN A 139 -21.43 -15.53 2.71
CA ASN A 139 -22.24 -16.54 3.40
C ASN A 139 -21.42 -17.64 4.08
N ARG A 140 -20.10 -17.70 3.84
CA ARG A 140 -19.19 -18.64 4.52
C ARG A 140 -18.74 -18.15 5.89
N ARG A 141 -19.08 -16.90 6.28
CA ARG A 141 -18.60 -16.24 7.49
C ARG A 141 -19.74 -15.55 8.24
N LEU A 142 -19.67 -15.67 9.57
CA LEU A 142 -20.62 -15.03 10.49
C LEU A 142 -20.13 -13.67 11.03
N GLY A 143 -18.97 -13.20 10.56
CA GLY A 143 -18.26 -12.08 11.17
C GLY A 143 -17.25 -12.53 12.22
N MET A 144 -16.59 -11.55 12.86
CA MET A 144 -15.64 -11.80 13.93
C MET A 144 -16.39 -12.16 15.21
N ARG A 145 -15.92 -13.17 15.97
CA ARG A 145 -16.53 -13.51 17.25
C ARG A 145 -16.52 -12.30 18.20
N PRO A 146 -17.59 -12.02 18.96
CA PRO A 146 -17.70 -10.83 19.81
C PRO A 146 -16.52 -10.62 20.76
N LYS A 147 -16.09 -11.67 21.47
CA LYS A 147 -14.91 -11.63 22.35
C LYS A 147 -13.64 -11.15 21.65
N THR A 148 -13.41 -11.57 20.39
CA THR A 148 -12.25 -11.16 19.60
C THR A 148 -12.39 -9.73 19.11
N MET A 149 -13.60 -9.35 18.64
CA MET A 149 -13.92 -8.00 18.18
C MET A 149 -13.71 -6.99 19.30
N ARG A 150 -14.35 -7.23 20.45
CA ARG A 150 -14.22 -6.44 21.68
C ARG A 150 -12.75 -6.22 22.07
N ARG A 151 -11.97 -7.30 22.16
CA ARG A 151 -10.53 -7.21 22.46
C ARG A 151 -9.79 -6.33 21.45
N ASN A 152 -10.06 -6.47 20.15
CA ASN A 152 -9.37 -5.65 19.13
C ASN A 152 -9.77 -4.17 19.21
N ILE A 153 -11.05 -3.87 19.44
CA ILE A 153 -11.53 -2.49 19.61
C ILE A 153 -10.88 -1.86 20.84
N LEU A 154 -10.99 -2.50 22.00
CA LEU A 154 -10.45 -1.98 23.26
C LEU A 154 -8.93 -1.79 23.21
N ASN A 155 -8.20 -2.76 22.65
CA ASN A 155 -6.76 -2.62 22.49
C ASN A 155 -6.38 -1.51 21.49
N SER A 156 -7.19 -1.26 20.46
CA SER A 156 -6.95 -0.15 19.53
C SER A 156 -7.17 1.20 20.22
N SER A 157 -8.25 1.35 20.99
CA SER A 157 -8.49 2.52 21.84
C SER A 157 -7.32 2.73 22.82
N GLN A 158 -6.93 1.69 23.57
CA GLN A 158 -5.86 1.78 24.55
C GLN A 158 -4.52 2.24 23.94
N LEU A 159 -4.20 1.80 22.72
CA LEU A 159 -2.95 2.20 22.05
C LEU A 159 -2.94 3.68 21.62
N LEU A 160 -4.09 4.20 21.17
CA LEU A 160 -4.17 5.45 20.40
C LEU A 160 -4.93 6.58 21.11
N ARG A 161 -5.78 6.29 22.10
CA ARG A 161 -6.58 7.30 22.82
C ARG A 161 -5.65 8.33 23.48
N GLY A 162 -5.99 9.61 23.32
CA GLY A 162 -5.17 10.74 23.78
C GLY A 162 -3.93 11.05 22.93
N LYS A 163 -3.65 10.25 21.88
CA LYS A 163 -2.51 10.43 20.97
C LYS A 163 -2.92 10.62 19.51
N LEU A 164 -4.15 10.24 19.17
CA LEU A 164 -4.67 10.20 17.81
C LEU A 164 -5.66 11.34 17.54
N GLN A 165 -5.43 12.08 16.47
CA GLN A 165 -6.42 12.95 15.84
C GLN A 165 -7.07 12.22 14.66
N VAL A 166 -8.39 12.29 14.58
CA VAL A 166 -9.21 11.60 13.57
C VAL A 166 -9.90 12.66 12.71
N LEU A 167 -9.63 12.67 11.41
CA LEU A 167 -10.12 13.68 10.47
C LEU A 167 -10.89 13.03 9.31
N CYS A 168 -11.90 13.72 8.78
CA CYS A 168 -12.60 13.31 7.55
C CYS A 168 -12.43 14.40 6.50
N GLN A 169 -11.34 14.35 5.75
CA GLN A 169 -11.00 15.35 4.76
C GLN A 169 -10.04 14.82 3.70
N ASP A 170 -9.90 15.58 2.61
CA ASP A 170 -8.96 15.30 1.53
C ASP A 170 -7.52 15.23 2.05
N TYR A 171 -6.72 14.33 1.48
CA TYR A 171 -5.33 14.13 1.88
C TYR A 171 -4.51 15.42 1.79
N ARG A 172 -4.77 16.28 0.80
CA ARG A 172 -4.08 17.57 0.62
C ARG A 172 -4.28 18.48 1.83
N GLU A 173 -5.50 18.52 2.38
CA GLU A 173 -5.81 19.32 3.57
C GLU A 173 -5.10 18.78 4.82
N THR A 174 -5.06 17.45 4.96
CA THR A 174 -4.35 16.79 6.07
C THR A 174 -2.85 17.09 6.05
N LEU A 175 -2.25 17.12 4.86
CA LEU A 175 -0.82 17.35 4.67
C LEU A 175 -0.38 18.82 4.83
N LYS A 176 -1.30 19.79 4.89
CA LYS A 176 -0.95 21.19 5.16
C LYS A 176 -0.23 21.34 6.50
N THR A 177 -0.63 20.55 7.51
CA THR A 177 -0.09 20.61 8.88
C THR A 177 1.18 19.81 9.10
N ALA A 178 1.67 19.11 8.06
CA ALA A 178 2.87 18.28 8.16
C ALA A 178 4.15 19.14 8.19
N ASP A 179 5.12 18.77 9.00
CA ASP A 179 6.43 19.41 9.06
C ASP A 179 7.59 18.40 9.00
N SER A 180 8.82 18.91 9.04
CA SER A 180 10.04 18.12 8.91
C SER A 180 10.34 17.20 10.11
N HIS A 181 9.51 17.17 11.17
CA HIS A 181 9.57 16.21 12.27
C HIS A 181 8.56 15.07 12.12
N ASP A 182 7.61 15.21 11.20
CA ASP A 182 6.61 14.19 10.89
C ASP A 182 7.17 13.10 9.97
N VAL A 183 6.46 11.98 9.96
CA VAL A 183 6.51 11.01 8.87
C VAL A 183 5.10 10.85 8.31
N VAL A 184 4.98 10.90 6.99
CA VAL A 184 3.72 10.67 6.27
C VAL A 184 3.73 9.27 5.65
N TYR A 185 2.69 8.48 5.89
CA TYR A 185 2.46 7.22 5.17
C TYR A 185 1.27 7.37 4.22
N LEU A 186 1.52 7.19 2.92
CA LEU A 186 0.53 7.32 1.85
C LEU A 186 0.22 5.95 1.25
N ASP A 187 -1.06 5.58 1.23
CA ASP A 187 -1.59 4.39 0.56
C ASP A 187 -2.81 4.76 -0.30
N PRO A 188 -2.61 5.58 -1.36
CA PRO A 188 -3.71 6.08 -2.17
C PRO A 188 -4.43 4.93 -2.91
N PRO A 189 -5.74 5.04 -3.20
CA PRO A 189 -6.43 4.13 -4.11
C PRO A 189 -5.74 4.07 -5.48
N TYR A 190 -5.43 2.86 -5.91
CA TYR A 190 -4.67 2.49 -7.11
C TYR A 190 -5.20 3.05 -8.44
N GLN A 191 -4.28 3.27 -9.40
CA GLN A 191 -4.61 3.73 -10.76
C GLN A 191 -5.17 2.58 -11.61
N GLY A 192 -6.28 2.84 -12.31
CA GLY A 192 -6.88 1.88 -13.26
C GLY A 192 -7.98 0.99 -12.66
N VAL A 193 -8.33 1.18 -11.39
CA VAL A 193 -9.54 0.61 -10.76
C VAL A 193 -10.81 1.41 -11.17
N THR A 194 -10.62 2.50 -11.92
CA THR A 194 -11.61 3.54 -12.23
C THR A 194 -12.04 3.61 -13.70
N ASN A 195 -11.47 2.79 -14.61
CA ASN A 195 -11.90 2.77 -16.02
C ASN A 195 -13.20 1.97 -16.26
N SER A 196 -13.72 1.30 -15.25
CA SER A 196 -15.09 0.78 -15.24
C SER A 196 -15.92 1.62 -14.29
N ARG A 197 -17.22 1.80 -14.60
CA ARG A 197 -18.28 2.51 -13.85
C ARG A 197 -18.44 2.17 -12.35
N ASP A 198 -17.51 1.43 -11.77
CA ASP A 198 -17.46 1.03 -10.37
C ASP A 198 -16.86 2.17 -9.52
N ARG A 199 -17.74 2.99 -8.93
CA ARG A 199 -17.45 4.06 -7.94
C ARG A 199 -16.96 3.47 -6.61
N ARG A 200 -15.95 2.60 -6.65
CA ARG A 200 -15.39 1.88 -5.49
C ARG A 200 -14.65 2.78 -4.51
N TYR A 201 -14.26 3.98 -4.94
CA TYR A 201 -13.78 5.06 -4.10
C TYR A 201 -14.56 6.34 -4.43
N TYR A 202 -14.83 7.14 -3.39
CA TYR A 202 -15.63 8.38 -3.45
C TYR A 202 -15.11 9.40 -4.49
N SER A 203 -13.87 9.28 -4.94
CA SER A 203 -13.32 9.92 -6.14
C SER A 203 -12.01 9.24 -6.49
N GLY A 204 -11.77 8.89 -7.75
CA GLY A 204 -10.43 8.48 -8.19
C GLY A 204 -9.44 9.62 -7.94
N ILE A 205 -8.23 9.31 -7.48
CA ILE A 205 -7.20 10.33 -7.28
C ILE A 205 -6.63 10.73 -8.64
N ASN A 206 -6.62 12.04 -8.93
CA ASN A 206 -5.95 12.57 -10.09
C ASN A 206 -4.42 12.44 -9.92
N PHE A 207 -3.78 11.63 -10.78
CA PHE A 207 -2.36 11.34 -10.70
C PHE A 207 -1.46 12.57 -10.70
N GLN A 208 -1.73 13.53 -11.58
CA GLN A 208 -0.92 14.76 -11.66
C GLN A 208 -1.03 15.60 -10.39
N THR A 209 -2.21 15.61 -9.76
CA THR A 209 -2.42 16.28 -8.48
C THR A 209 -1.70 15.57 -7.34
N PHE A 210 -1.68 14.23 -7.36
CA PHE A 210 -0.90 13.45 -6.41
C PHE A 210 0.61 13.70 -6.56
N VAL A 211 1.13 13.69 -7.79
CA VAL A 211 2.54 14.04 -8.08
C VAL A 211 2.90 15.42 -7.55
N ARG A 212 2.08 16.45 -7.82
CA ARG A 212 2.28 17.80 -7.27
C ARG A 212 2.30 17.85 -5.74
N THR A 213 1.50 16.99 -5.09
CA THR A 213 1.52 16.88 -3.63
C THR A 213 2.85 16.29 -3.14
N LEU A 214 3.42 15.32 -3.86
CA LEU A 214 4.73 14.76 -3.53
C LEU A 214 5.86 15.77 -3.75
N GLU A 215 5.75 16.61 -4.78
CA GLU A 215 6.67 17.74 -5.01
C GLU A 215 6.64 18.73 -3.84
N ASP A 216 5.46 19.09 -3.34
CA ASP A 216 5.31 19.93 -2.15
C ASP A 216 6.00 19.30 -0.93
N LEU A 217 5.71 18.03 -0.63
CA LEU A 217 6.32 17.32 0.49
C LEU A 217 7.86 17.29 0.40
N ASN A 218 8.40 17.03 -0.80
CA ASN A 218 9.84 17.07 -1.04
C ASN A 218 10.42 18.47 -0.80
N SER A 219 9.79 19.52 -1.34
CA SER A 219 10.25 20.91 -1.17
C SER A 219 10.29 21.36 0.29
N ARG A 220 9.34 20.88 1.09
CA ARG A 220 9.23 21.13 2.54
C ARG A 220 10.08 20.19 3.39
N GLN A 221 10.87 19.30 2.75
CA GLN A 221 11.72 18.31 3.42
C GLN A 221 10.93 17.39 4.38
N ILE A 222 9.69 17.07 4.03
CA ILE A 222 8.84 16.16 4.80
C ILE A 222 9.21 14.73 4.47
N ARG A 223 9.35 13.89 5.49
CA ARG A 223 9.63 12.46 5.33
C ARG A 223 8.35 11.74 4.98
N PHE A 224 8.34 11.02 3.88
CA PHE A 224 7.19 10.19 3.51
C PHE A 224 7.57 8.83 2.93
N ILE A 225 6.61 7.91 3.08
CA ILE A 225 6.61 6.54 2.56
C ILE A 225 5.32 6.39 1.74
N ILE A 226 5.42 5.80 0.55
CA ILE A 226 4.26 5.52 -0.30
C ILE A 226 4.21 4.03 -0.58
N SER A 227 3.08 3.41 -0.27
CA SER A 227 2.71 2.12 -0.85
C SER A 227 1.91 2.39 -2.11
N TYR A 228 2.38 1.89 -3.25
CA TYR A 228 1.78 2.18 -4.54
C TYR A 228 1.69 0.92 -5.40
N ASP A 229 0.97 1.02 -6.52
CA ASP A 229 0.75 -0.09 -7.43
C ASP A 229 2.06 -0.84 -7.74
N GLY A 230 2.02 -2.15 -7.49
CA GLY A 230 3.12 -3.05 -7.77
C GLY A 230 2.83 -3.93 -8.98
N ARG A 231 3.29 -5.17 -8.94
CA ARG A 231 3.13 -6.13 -10.04
C ARG A 231 2.62 -7.48 -9.54
N THR A 232 1.79 -8.13 -10.36
CA THR A 232 1.41 -9.53 -10.16
C THR A 232 1.96 -10.34 -11.33
N GLY A 233 2.96 -11.19 -11.08
CA GLY A 233 3.69 -11.87 -12.15
C GLY A 233 4.39 -10.86 -13.08
N SER A 234 4.11 -10.94 -14.38
CA SER A 234 4.62 -9.99 -15.39
C SER A 234 3.77 -8.72 -15.56
N LYS A 235 2.59 -8.65 -14.92
CA LYS A 235 1.67 -7.52 -15.09
C LYS A 235 1.99 -6.42 -14.08
N VAL A 236 2.51 -5.31 -14.58
CA VAL A 236 2.64 -4.05 -13.82
C VAL A 236 1.25 -3.42 -13.73
N HIS A 237 0.84 -3.06 -12.52
CA HIS A 237 -0.35 -2.27 -12.29
C HIS A 237 0.07 -0.79 -12.13
N GLY A 238 -0.72 0.16 -12.63
CA GLY A 238 -0.48 1.60 -12.47
C GLY A 238 0.71 2.19 -13.25
N GLN A 239 0.87 3.52 -13.16
CA GLN A 239 2.02 4.26 -13.68
C GLN A 239 3.09 4.39 -12.60
N LEU A 240 4.37 4.20 -12.93
CA LEU A 240 5.46 4.48 -11.98
C LEU A 240 5.48 5.97 -11.61
N LEU A 241 5.89 6.28 -10.38
CA LEU A 241 6.05 7.67 -9.96
C LEU A 241 7.19 8.34 -10.76
N PRO A 242 7.05 9.63 -11.12
CA PRO A 242 8.04 10.32 -11.94
C PRO A 242 9.45 10.33 -11.31
N LYS A 243 10.48 10.11 -12.15
CA LYS A 243 11.89 10.05 -11.70
C LYS A 243 12.38 11.36 -11.08
N HIS A 244 11.83 12.51 -11.48
CA HIS A 244 12.22 13.82 -10.95
C HIS A 244 11.83 14.03 -9.47
N LEU A 245 10.98 13.16 -8.91
CA LEU A 245 10.70 13.15 -7.48
C LEU A 245 11.86 12.58 -6.64
N GLU A 246 12.87 11.97 -7.29
CA GLU A 246 14.06 11.37 -6.65
C GLU A 246 13.74 10.38 -5.52
N LEU A 247 12.62 9.67 -5.63
CA LEU A 247 12.20 8.68 -4.63
C LEU A 247 12.99 7.39 -4.79
N ILE A 248 13.36 6.79 -3.65
CA ILE A 248 13.95 5.47 -3.62
C ILE A 248 12.82 4.44 -3.74
N HIS A 249 12.81 3.72 -4.86
CA HIS A 249 11.83 2.67 -5.14
C HIS A 249 12.37 1.31 -4.70
N LYS A 250 11.55 0.58 -3.94
CA LYS A 250 11.79 -0.81 -3.53
C LYS A 250 10.55 -1.65 -3.79
N GLU A 251 10.76 -2.90 -4.11
CA GLU A 251 9.70 -3.88 -4.30
C GLU A 251 9.63 -4.82 -3.10
N ILE A 252 8.42 -4.98 -2.55
CA ILE A 252 8.19 -5.84 -1.39
C ILE A 252 7.34 -7.03 -1.81
N LYS A 253 7.83 -8.24 -1.56
CA LYS A 253 7.07 -9.47 -1.78
C LYS A 253 5.98 -9.59 -0.72
N VAL A 254 4.71 -9.55 -1.16
CA VAL A 254 3.55 -9.66 -0.26
C VAL A 254 3.19 -11.12 -0.02
N GLY A 255 3.23 -11.96 -1.06
CA GLY A 255 2.86 -13.38 -1.01
C GLY A 255 2.31 -13.89 -2.33
N ARG A 256 1.74 -15.11 -2.33
CA ARG A 256 1.03 -15.66 -3.49
C ARG A 256 -0.25 -14.89 -3.75
N SER A 257 -0.51 -14.55 -5.02
CA SER A 257 -1.73 -13.87 -5.44
C SER A 257 -2.93 -14.78 -5.21
N ALA A 258 -3.92 -14.30 -4.46
CA ALA A 258 -5.15 -15.04 -4.22
C ALA A 258 -5.94 -15.28 -5.52
N GLN A 259 -5.88 -14.34 -6.48
CA GLN A 259 -6.48 -14.51 -7.81
C GLN A 259 -5.75 -15.54 -8.65
N ALA A 260 -4.42 -15.55 -8.62
CA ALA A 260 -3.62 -16.54 -9.35
C ALA A 260 -3.82 -17.94 -8.77
N THR A 261 -3.86 -18.05 -7.44
CA THR A 261 -4.11 -19.33 -6.74
C THR A 261 -5.48 -19.90 -7.10
N LEU A 262 -6.52 -19.06 -7.22
CA LEU A 262 -7.85 -19.47 -7.69
C LEU A 262 -7.86 -19.92 -9.16
N LEU A 263 -6.86 -19.53 -9.96
CA LEU A 263 -6.66 -19.91 -11.36
C LEU A 263 -5.58 -21.00 -11.54
N GLY A 264 -5.10 -21.61 -10.45
CA GLY A 264 -4.05 -22.64 -10.49
C GLY A 264 -2.65 -22.13 -10.86
N LYS A 265 -2.41 -20.81 -10.77
CA LYS A 265 -1.12 -20.16 -11.09
C LYS A 265 -0.35 -19.77 -9.84
N GLU A 266 0.98 -19.88 -9.90
CA GLU A 266 1.93 -19.53 -8.82
C GLU A 266 2.41 -18.06 -8.91
N ASP A 267 1.53 -17.11 -9.22
CA ASP A 267 1.98 -15.71 -9.32
C ASP A 267 2.19 -15.10 -7.94
N THR A 268 3.34 -14.44 -7.76
CA THR A 268 3.65 -13.64 -6.57
C THR A 268 3.14 -12.21 -6.75
N THR A 269 2.46 -11.68 -5.75
CA THR A 269 2.13 -10.25 -5.66
C THR A 269 3.31 -9.51 -5.03
N VAL A 270 3.78 -8.50 -5.74
CA VAL A 270 4.81 -7.56 -5.32
C VAL A 270 4.16 -6.18 -5.19
N GLU A 271 4.49 -5.46 -4.13
CA GLU A 271 4.03 -4.10 -3.88
C GLU A 271 5.19 -3.11 -4.03
N SER A 272 4.93 -1.97 -4.66
CA SER A 272 5.93 -0.90 -4.81
C SER A 272 5.93 -0.03 -3.56
N LEU A 273 7.08 0.09 -2.92
CA LEU A 273 7.31 1.04 -1.83
C LEU A 273 8.24 2.15 -2.31
N TYR A 274 7.81 3.40 -2.18
CA TYR A 274 8.62 4.57 -2.48
C TYR A 274 8.97 5.30 -1.19
N LEU A 275 10.24 5.69 -1.05
CA LEU A 275 10.79 6.34 0.13
C LEU A 275 11.38 7.69 -0.29
N SER A 276 10.96 8.76 0.39
CA SER A 276 11.57 10.08 0.20
C SER A 276 13.07 10.06 0.55
N ARG A 277 13.86 10.86 -0.15
CA ARG A 277 15.31 10.95 0.07
C ARG A 277 15.66 11.35 1.50
N VAL A 278 14.97 12.37 2.03
CA VAL A 278 15.12 12.87 3.41
C VAL A 278 14.78 11.84 4.49
N LEU A 279 13.92 10.87 4.17
CA LEU A 279 13.65 9.74 5.07
C LEU A 279 14.84 8.80 5.13
N ILE A 280 15.42 8.46 3.97
CA ILE A 280 16.58 7.57 3.88
C ILE A 280 17.80 8.17 4.56
N GLU A 281 18.07 9.45 4.32
CA GLU A 281 19.13 10.20 5.00
C GLU A 281 18.94 10.17 6.53
N ARG A 282 17.69 10.20 7.01
CA ARG A 282 17.40 10.14 8.45
C ARG A 282 17.62 8.75 9.07
N ILE A 283 17.29 7.68 8.35
CA ILE A 283 17.49 6.31 8.85
C ILE A 283 18.90 5.78 8.57
N GLY A 284 19.69 6.45 7.73
CA GLY A 284 21.08 6.13 7.39
C GLY A 284 21.25 4.95 6.42
N ALA A 285 20.37 3.95 6.49
CA ALA A 285 20.33 2.83 5.56
C ALA A 285 18.91 2.28 5.40
N ILE A 286 18.63 1.70 4.24
CA ILE A 286 17.37 1.00 3.99
C ILE A 286 17.32 -0.22 4.93
N PRO A 287 16.23 -0.43 5.70
CA PRO A 287 16.15 -1.55 6.64
C PRO A 287 16.31 -2.89 5.94
N ALA A 288 17.00 -3.84 6.57
CA ALA A 288 17.23 -5.17 5.99
C ALA A 288 15.93 -5.92 5.65
N ALA A 289 14.84 -5.60 6.35
CA ALA A 289 13.50 -6.12 6.05
C ALA A 289 12.98 -5.76 4.64
N LEU A 290 13.53 -4.71 4.03
CA LEU A 290 13.25 -4.30 2.64
C LEU A 290 14.31 -4.77 1.63
N THR A 291 15.46 -5.28 2.09
CA THR A 291 16.54 -5.74 1.20
C THR A 291 16.42 -7.22 0.85
N SER A 292 15.57 -7.99 1.54
CA SER A 292 15.34 -9.41 1.24
C SER A 292 14.29 -9.62 0.13
N ALA A 293 14.57 -9.13 -1.07
CA ALA A 293 13.96 -9.59 -2.33
C ALA A 293 14.71 -8.95 -3.51
N PHE A 294 15.08 -9.77 -4.49
CA PHE A 294 15.99 -9.51 -5.62
C PHE A 294 17.47 -9.61 -5.25
N SER A 295 17.99 -10.85 -5.31
CA SER A 295 19.32 -11.05 -5.86
C SER A 295 19.35 -10.38 -7.24
N GLU A 296 20.08 -9.28 -7.35
CA GLU A 296 20.54 -8.73 -8.63
C GLU A 296 21.35 -9.82 -9.33
N ASN A 297 20.70 -10.56 -10.22
CA ASN A 297 21.37 -11.33 -11.26
C ASN A 297 20.66 -11.04 -12.57
N LEU A 298 20.73 -9.79 -13.01
CA LEU A 298 20.65 -9.47 -14.42
C LEU A 298 21.41 -8.16 -14.66
N PHE A 299 22.38 -8.23 -15.58
CA PHE A 299 23.36 -7.21 -15.98
C PHE A 299 24.63 -7.12 -15.13
N ILE A 300 25.61 -7.98 -15.43
CA ILE A 300 26.83 -7.66 -16.19
C ILE A 300 27.51 -8.99 -16.51
N LYS A 301 27.46 -9.42 -17.78
CA LYS A 301 28.52 -10.22 -18.42
C LYS A 301 28.51 -9.93 -19.91
N THR A 302 29.06 -8.77 -20.27
CA THR A 302 29.72 -8.63 -21.56
C THR A 302 31.23 -8.68 -21.34
N CYS A 303 31.83 -9.52 -22.17
CA CYS A 303 33.25 -9.65 -22.49
C CYS A 303 34.13 -10.62 -21.69
N ALA A 304 34.85 -11.40 -22.51
CA ALA A 304 36.07 -12.16 -22.27
C ALA A 304 35.94 -13.51 -21.53
N LYS A 305 35.84 -14.60 -22.30
CA LYS A 305 37.04 -15.38 -22.70
C LYS A 305 36.70 -16.65 -23.50
N SER A 306 37.30 -16.70 -24.70
CA SER A 306 37.88 -17.88 -25.37
C SER A 306 37.04 -19.16 -25.48
N ASN A 307 36.50 -19.37 -26.69
CA ASN A 307 36.22 -20.69 -27.23
C ASN A 307 37.52 -21.51 -27.30
N THR A 308 37.62 -22.57 -26.50
CA THR A 308 38.47 -23.74 -26.79
C THR A 308 37.58 -24.85 -27.36
N PRO A 309 37.77 -25.32 -28.60
CA PRO A 309 36.96 -26.40 -29.15
C PRO A 309 37.46 -27.77 -28.69
N LYS A 310 36.49 -28.67 -28.46
CA LYS A 310 36.69 -30.10 -28.19
C LYS A 310 37.43 -30.79 -29.33
N ARG A 311 38.35 -31.69 -28.96
CA ARG A 311 38.98 -32.70 -29.81
C ARG A 311 37.92 -33.62 -30.45
N SER A 312 37.96 -33.77 -31.78
CA SER A 312 37.62 -35.01 -32.48
C SER A 312 38.37 -35.09 -33.83
N SER A 313 39.32 -36.04 -33.88
CA SER A 313 39.80 -36.85 -35.01
C SER A 313 39.86 -36.34 -36.46
N ARG A 314 41.07 -36.52 -37.03
CA ARG A 314 41.47 -36.90 -38.42
C ARG A 314 41.87 -35.81 -39.45
N ARG A 315 43.21 -35.81 -39.65
CA ARG A 315 44.02 -35.77 -40.89
C ARG A 315 44.17 -34.48 -41.74
N SER A 316 45.43 -34.37 -42.22
CA SER A 316 46.04 -33.63 -43.33
C SER A 316 46.38 -32.12 -43.21
N THR A 317 47.70 -31.89 -43.19
CA THR A 317 48.57 -30.73 -43.54
C THR A 317 48.35 -30.15 -44.96
N PRO A 318 49.07 -29.08 -45.41
CA PRO A 318 49.71 -27.92 -44.74
C PRO A 318 49.53 -26.56 -45.49
N SER A 319 50.28 -25.52 -45.04
CA SER A 319 50.78 -24.30 -45.74
C SER A 319 50.08 -22.95 -45.41
N VAL A 320 50.74 -22.02 -44.68
CA VAL A 320 51.68 -20.92 -45.06
C VAL A 320 50.95 -19.67 -45.60
N GLY A 321 51.19 -18.48 -45.00
CA GLY A 321 50.97 -17.19 -45.67
C GLY A 321 50.61 -15.97 -44.83
N ASN A 322 51.64 -15.23 -44.39
CA ASN A 322 51.81 -13.77 -44.31
C ASN A 322 50.63 -12.75 -44.27
N ALA A 323 50.77 -11.84 -43.28
CA ALA A 323 50.83 -10.36 -43.38
C ALA A 323 49.68 -9.55 -44.04
N ARG A 324 49.17 -8.55 -43.31
CA ARG A 324 49.45 -7.10 -43.55
C ARG A 324 48.65 -6.18 -42.62
N GLU A 325 49.36 -5.19 -42.09
CA GLU A 325 48.88 -3.94 -41.48
C GLU A 325 47.97 -3.16 -42.44
N TRP A 326 47.05 -2.33 -41.92
CA TRP A 326 46.77 -0.96 -42.41
C TRP A 326 46.20 -0.09 -41.28
N SER A 327 46.43 1.20 -41.41
CA SER A 327 46.63 2.23 -40.38
C SER A 327 45.39 3.04 -39.95
N LEU A 328 45.59 3.77 -38.85
CA LEU A 328 44.82 4.87 -38.25
C LEU A 328 44.39 6.00 -39.20
N SER A 329 43.30 6.70 -38.83
CA SER A 329 43.13 8.18 -38.75
C SER A 329 41.69 8.62 -39.09
N THR A 330 41.08 9.73 -38.67
CA THR A 330 41.06 10.63 -37.48
C THR A 330 39.89 11.64 -37.73
N TYR A 331 39.46 12.38 -36.69
CA TYR A 331 38.70 13.67 -36.71
C TYR A 331 37.21 13.61 -37.13
N SER A 332 36.19 14.22 -36.51
CA SER A 332 35.93 15.33 -35.57
C SER A 332 34.95 16.32 -36.22
N ASN A 333 34.07 16.85 -35.38
CA ASN A 333 33.48 18.20 -35.37
C ASN A 333 32.14 18.53 -36.06
N MET A 334 31.24 18.99 -35.18
CA MET A 334 30.51 20.28 -35.17
C MET A 334 29.19 20.49 -35.96
N ALA A 335 28.14 20.67 -35.14
CA ALA A 335 27.34 21.90 -34.97
C ALA A 335 26.19 22.29 -35.92
N ALA A 336 25.08 22.65 -35.23
CA ALA A 336 24.22 23.84 -35.43
C ALA A 336 22.93 23.79 -36.29
N LEU A 337 21.82 24.09 -35.57
CA LEU A 337 20.74 25.06 -35.82
C LEU A 337 19.67 24.92 -36.93
N LEU A 338 18.44 25.35 -36.54
CA LEU A 338 17.32 26.04 -37.24
C LEU A 338 15.98 25.28 -37.10
N LEU A 339 15.01 25.75 -36.28
CA LEU A 339 14.04 26.86 -36.39
C LEU A 339 12.65 26.46 -36.89
N SER A 340 11.65 26.77 -36.05
CA SER A 340 10.26 27.19 -36.30
C SER A 340 9.38 26.46 -37.34
N ARG A 341 8.31 25.84 -36.84
CA ARG A 341 6.91 26.20 -37.16
C ARG A 341 5.99 25.83 -36.01
#